data_AF-A0A251WKC0-F1
#
_entry.id   AF-A0A251WKC0-F1
#
_cell.length_a   1.000
_cell.length_b   1.000
_cell.length_c   1.000
_cell.angle_alpha   90.00
_cell.angle_beta   90.00
_cell.angle_gamma   90.00
#
_symmetry.space_group_name_H-M   'P 1'
#
loop_
_entity.id
_entity.type
_entity.pdbx_description
1 polymer ?
#
loop_
_entity_poly.entity_id
_entity_poly.type
_entity_poly.pdbx_seq_one_letter_code
_entity_poly.pdbx_strand_id
1 'polypeptide(L)' 'MFIGFDGTDRPENPIDDSRRPLQFYLVGTREEIQSTINQLQVVRFCERIRWSPPIPVLGSDWKYISMMERDRH' A
#
# COMPACT_ATOMS: atom_id res chain seq x y z
N MET A 1 8.82 -43.34 -11.78
CA MET A 1 7.51 -43.99 -11.95
C MET A 1 6.56 -42.91 -12.45
N PHE A 2 6.03 -43.04 -13.67
CA PHE A 2 4.84 -42.29 -14.15
C PHE A 2 3.59 -43.06 -13.65
N ILE A 3 2.33 -42.60 -13.65
CA ILE A 3 1.53 -41.56 -14.33
C ILE A 3 0.54 -41.00 -13.26
N GLY A 4 -0.05 -39.81 -13.26
CA GLY A 4 -0.12 -38.68 -14.21
C GLY A 4 -1.59 -38.30 -14.53
N PHE A 5 -1.93 -37.00 -14.60
CA PHE A 5 -3.22 -36.52 -15.14
C PHE A 5 -3.06 -35.16 -15.85
N ASP A 6 -3.23 -35.17 -17.17
CA ASP A 6 -3.39 -33.97 -17.99
C ASP A 6 -4.77 -33.33 -17.78
N GLY A 7 -4.85 -32.01 -17.96
CA GLY A 7 -6.06 -31.21 -17.77
C GLY A 7 -5.82 -29.73 -18.05
N THR A 8 -5.73 -29.39 -19.35
CA THR A 8 -5.28 -28.10 -19.89
C THR A 8 -6.17 -26.90 -19.53
N ASP A 9 -5.60 -25.70 -19.67
CA ASP A 9 -6.27 -24.39 -19.69
C ASP A 9 -6.89 -23.88 -18.39
N ARG A 10 -6.03 -23.72 -17.37
CA ARG A 10 -6.17 -22.60 -16.44
C ARG A 10 -5.31 -21.44 -16.98
N PRO A 11 -5.80 -20.19 -17.09
CA PRO A 11 -4.97 -19.07 -17.51
C PRO A 11 -3.94 -18.75 -16.43
N GLU A 12 -2.79 -19.42 -16.53
CA GLU A 12 -1.56 -19.19 -15.81
C GLU A 12 -0.88 -17.90 -16.29
N ASN A 13 -1.58 -16.78 -16.07
CA ASN A 13 -0.88 -15.53 -15.82
C ASN A 13 -0.40 -15.59 -14.37
N PRO A 14 0.87 -15.95 -14.08
CA PRO A 14 1.44 -15.64 -12.78
C PRO A 14 1.26 -14.14 -12.59
N ILE A 15 0.66 -13.73 -11.47
CA ILE A 15 0.63 -12.32 -11.10
C ILE A 15 2.09 -11.93 -10.90
N ASP A 16 2.60 -11.14 -11.84
CA ASP A 16 3.99 -10.75 -11.93
C ASP A 16 4.43 -10.02 -10.65
N ASP A 17 5.09 -10.76 -9.75
CA ASP A 17 5.57 -10.30 -8.44
C ASP A 17 6.65 -9.20 -8.58
N SER A 18 7.13 -8.95 -9.81
CA SER A 18 7.97 -7.81 -10.17
C SER A 18 7.24 -6.46 -10.00
N ARG A 19 5.91 -6.44 -10.03
CA ARG A 19 5.11 -5.23 -9.80
C ARG A 19 5.00 -4.92 -8.31
N ARG A 20 6.02 -4.23 -7.80
CA ARG A 20 6.01 -3.62 -6.46
C ARG A 20 4.67 -2.90 -6.22
N PRO A 21 4.01 -3.10 -5.07
CA PRO A 21 2.74 -2.44 -4.79
C PRO A 21 2.92 -0.92 -4.81
N LEU A 22 1.91 -0.22 -5.33
CA LEU A 22 1.90 1.25 -5.35
C LEU A 22 1.93 1.79 -3.91
N GLN A 23 2.99 2.52 -3.58
CA GLN A 23 3.19 3.17 -2.28
C GLN A 23 3.07 4.69 -2.44
N PHE A 24 2.37 5.32 -1.51
CA PHE A 24 2.33 6.77 -1.36
C PHE A 24 2.95 7.15 -0.02
N TYR A 25 3.65 8.29 -0.01
CA TYR A 25 4.26 8.87 1.18
C TYR A 25 3.76 10.30 1.35
N LEU A 26 3.22 10.61 2.52
CA LEU A 26 2.90 11.97 2.93
C LEU A 26 4.02 12.47 3.84
N VAL A 27 4.53 13.68 3.58
CA VAL A 27 5.59 14.34 4.38
C VAL A 27 5.16 15.78 4.64
N GLY A 28 5.20 16.20 5.90
CA GLY A 28 4.72 17.49 6.37
C GLY A 28 4.70 17.53 7.90
N THR A 29 3.96 18.47 8.49
CA THR A 29 3.65 18.44 9.92
C THR A 29 2.71 17.27 10.27
N ARG A 30 2.61 16.93 11.55
CA ARG A 30 1.72 15.86 12.04
C ARG A 30 0.25 16.15 11.70
N GLU A 31 -0.14 17.41 11.84
CA GLU A 31 -1.49 17.94 11.67
C GLU A 31 -1.88 17.92 10.18
N GLU A 32 -0.99 18.38 9.29
CA GLU A 32 -1.20 18.32 7.84
C GLU A 32 -1.37 16.88 7.36
N ILE A 33 -0.46 15.97 7.76
CA ILE A 33 -0.55 14.56 7.36
C ILE A 33 -1.85 13.93 7.84
N GLN A 34 -2.25 14.14 9.11
CA GLN A 34 -3.49 13.57 9.63
C GLN A 34 -4.72 14.16 8.93
N SER A 35 -4.73 15.46 8.66
CA SER A 35 -5.79 16.13 7.89
C SER A 35 -5.92 15.55 6.48
N THR A 36 -4.79 15.38 5.77
CA THR A 36 -4.77 14.76 4.44
C THR A 36 -5.24 13.31 4.46
N ILE A 37 -4.81 12.48 5.43
CA ILE A 37 -5.30 11.10 5.57
C ILE A 37 -6.82 11.08 5.76
N ASN A 38 -7.36 11.94 6.63
CA ASN A 38 -8.79 12.03 6.88
C ASN A 38 -9.57 12.41 5.60
N GLN A 39 -9.07 13.39 4.83
CA GLN A 39 -9.67 13.79 3.55
C GLN A 39 -9.65 12.66 2.53
N LEU A 40 -8.52 11.96 2.37
CA LEU A 40 -8.36 10.83 1.46
C LEU A 40 -9.29 9.66 1.83
N GLN A 41 -9.51 9.41 3.13
CA GLN A 41 -10.48 8.42 3.60
C GLN A 41 -11.93 8.82 3.28
N VAL A 42 -12.31 10.09 3.46
CA VAL A 42 -13.66 10.59 3.15
C VAL A 42 -14.00 10.43 1.67
N VAL A 43 -13.07 10.75 0.76
CA VAL A 43 -13.28 10.58 -0.69
C VAL A 43 -13.06 9.13 -1.18
N ARG A 44 -12.79 8.18 -0.27
CA ARG A 44 -12.44 6.78 -0.57
C ARG A 44 -11.30 6.66 -1.61
N PHE A 45 -10.29 7.52 -1.50
CA PHE A 45 -9.14 7.49 -2.39
C PHE A 45 -8.39 6.17 -2.22
N CYS A 46 -8.49 5.31 -3.24
CA CYS A 46 -8.03 3.93 -3.26
C CYS A 46 -8.72 3.03 -2.21
N GLU A 47 -9.49 2.04 -2.67
CA GLU A 47 -10.10 1.07 -1.75
C GLU A 47 -9.08 0.05 -1.23
N ARG A 48 -9.31 -0.47 -0.02
CA ARG A 48 -8.43 -1.44 0.67
C ARG A 48 -7.01 -0.92 0.90
N ILE A 49 -6.86 0.33 1.33
CA ILE A 49 -5.59 0.89 1.80
C ILE A 49 -5.60 1.11 3.31
N ARG A 50 -4.43 1.07 3.92
CA ARG A 50 -4.18 1.52 5.29
C ARG A 50 -3.05 2.54 5.26
N TRP A 51 -3.22 3.63 6.01
CA TRP A 51 -2.17 4.60 6.26
C TRP A 51 -1.48 4.26 7.58
N SER A 52 -0.14 4.31 7.61
CA SER A 52 0.59 4.27 8.87
C SER A 52 0.26 5.51 9.71
N PRO A 53 0.34 5.46 11.05
CA PRO A 53 0.35 6.68 11.84
C PRO A 53 1.51 7.61 11.40
N PRO A 54 1.43 8.93 11.61
CA PRO A 54 2.54 9.84 11.32
C PRO A 54 3.74 9.55 12.23
N ILE A 55 4.87 9.13 11.63
CA ILE A 55 6.15 8.80 12.28
C ILE A 55 7.07 10.02 12.17
N PRO A 56 7.75 10.49 13.25
CA PRO A 56 8.69 11.60 13.16
C PRO A 56 9.93 11.25 12.31
N VAL A 57 10.40 12.20 11.52
CA VAL A 57 11.62 12.05 10.71
C VAL A 57 12.84 12.39 11.55
N LEU A 58 13.77 11.44 11.70
CA LEU A 58 15.01 11.65 12.45
C LEU A 58 15.81 12.84 11.90
N GLY A 59 16.25 13.73 12.80
CA GLY A 59 16.96 14.96 12.44
C GLY A 59 16.05 16.12 12.00
N SER A 60 14.74 16.05 12.24
CA SER A 60 13.83 17.17 12.03
C SER A 60 12.78 17.28 13.14
N ASP A 61 12.65 18.47 13.71
CA ASP A 61 11.76 18.73 14.85
C ASP A 61 10.27 18.88 14.46
N TRP A 62 9.98 18.96 13.16
CA TRP A 62 8.63 19.24 12.63
C TRP A 62 8.15 18.27 11.56
N LYS A 63 9.05 17.53 10.91
CA LYS A 63 8.67 16.61 9.82
C LYS A 63 8.20 15.27 10.36
N TYR A 64 7.05 14.86 9.86
CA TYR A 64 6.51 13.51 9.99
C TYR A 64 6.44 12.85 8.61
N ILE A 65 6.32 11.52 8.60
CA ILE A 65 6.04 10.71 7.42
C ILE A 65 4.90 9.74 7.71
N SER A 66 3.99 9.56 6.75
CA SER A 66 3.02 8.46 6.74
C SER A 66 3.09 7.73 5.41
N MET A 67 3.01 6.40 5.45
CA MET A 67 3.07 5.52 4.30
C MET A 67 1.70 4.87 4.05
N MET A 68 1.29 4.80 2.80
CA MET A 68 0.14 4.01 2.36
C MET A 68 0.57 2.59 2.01
N GLU A 69 -0.10 1.60 2.60
CA GLU A 69 0.00 0.19 2.23
C GLU A 69 -1.34 -0.32 1.70
N ARG A 70 -1.30 -1.20 0.71
CA ARG A 70 -2.49 -1.90 0.21
C ARG A 70 -2.71 -3.16 1.05
N ASP A 71 -3.93 -3.33 1.56
CA ASP A 71 -4.35 -4.52 2.30
C ASP A 71 -4.28 -5.74 1.37
N ARG A 72 -3.35 -6.66 1.66
CA ARG A 72 -3.17 -7.92 0.94
C ARG A 72 -4.13 -8.96 1.52
N HIS A 73 -5.34 -9.00 0.94
CA HIS A 73 -6.34 -10.06 1.05
C HIS A 73 -6.52 -10.74 -0.31
#